data_AF-A0AAW1IC66-F1
#
_entry.id   AF-A0AAW1IC66-F1
#
_cell.length_a   1.000
_cell.length_b   1.000
_cell.length_c   1.000
_cell.angle_alpha   90.00
_cell.angle_beta   90.00
_cell.angle_gamma   90.00
#
_symmetry.space_group_name_H-M   'P 1'
#
loop_
_entity.id
_entity.type
_entity.pdbx_description
1 polymer ?
#
loop_
_entity_poly.entity_id
_entity_poly.type
_entity_poly.pdbx_seq_one_letter_code
_entity_poly.pdbx_strand_id
1 'polypeptide(L)'
;MILQWGEMPTSVAYIGTGQIMGWGNKAIEIRSVESGHLDGVFMHKKAQRLKFLCERNDKVFFSSAKSGSSCQIYFMTLNKPGMANW
;
A
#
# COMPACT_ATOMS: atom_id res chain seq x y z
N MET A 1 -4.61 -20.83 1.65
CA MET A 1 -4.53 -20.30 0.27
C MET A 1 -3.22 -19.54 0.13
N ILE A 2 -2.51 -19.62 -1.00
CA ILE A 2 -1.28 -18.86 -1.23
C ILE A 2 -1.63 -17.59 -2.00
N LEU A 3 -1.29 -16.43 -1.46
CA LEU A 3 -1.49 -15.14 -2.12
C LEU A 3 -0.47 -14.98 -3.25
N GLN A 4 -0.95 -14.76 -4.49
CA GLN A 4 -0.09 -14.52 -5.65
C GLN A 4 -0.08 -13.04 -6.02
N TRP A 5 1.08 -12.40 -5.88
CA TRP A 5 1.31 -11.03 -6.34
C TRP A 5 1.61 -10.99 -7.83
N GLY A 6 1.19 -9.93 -8.54
CA GLY A 6 1.59 -9.69 -9.93
C GLY A 6 3.06 -9.27 -10.07
N GLU A 7 3.58 -8.57 -9.06
CA GLU A 7 5.01 -8.31 -8.84
C GLU A 7 5.36 -8.62 -7.38
N MET A 8 6.51 -9.25 -7.12
CA MET A 8 6.96 -9.46 -5.74
C MET A 8 7.15 -8.11 -5.03
N PRO A 9 6.36 -7.81 -3.98
CA PRO A 9 6.39 -6.51 -3.33
C PRO A 9 7.67 -6.32 -2.52
N THR A 10 8.15 -5.08 -2.46
CA THR A 10 9.32 -4.69 -1.65
C THR A 10 8.97 -4.39 -0.19
N SER A 11 7.70 -4.08 0.07
CA SER A 11 7.12 -4.03 1.42
C SER A 11 5.67 -4.49 1.36
N VAL A 12 5.20 -5.15 2.42
CA VAL A 12 3.83 -5.64 2.57
C VAL A 12 3.30 -5.16 3.92
N ALA A 13 2.03 -4.78 3.97
CA ALA A 13 1.38 -4.40 5.22
C ALA A 13 -0.06 -4.90 5.26
N TYR A 14 -0.47 -5.39 6.44
CA TYR A 14 -1.87 -5.56 6.76
C TYR A 14 -2.45 -4.21 7.18
N ILE A 15 -3.63 -3.87 6.65
CA ILE A 15 -4.30 -2.62 6.92
C ILE A 15 -5.60 -2.92 7.69
N GLY A 16 -5.97 -2.05 8.64
CA GLY A 16 -7.12 -2.22 9.54
C GLY A 16 -8.49 -2.30 8.87
N THR A 17 -8.56 -2.18 7.54
CA THR A 17 -9.76 -2.37 6.72
C THR A 17 -9.92 -3.80 6.16
N GLY A 18 -9.06 -4.75 6.58
CA GLY A 18 -9.14 -6.15 6.16
C GLY A 18 -8.42 -6.47 4.84
N GLN A 19 -7.64 -5.52 4.31
CA GLN A 19 -6.80 -5.73 3.13
C GLN A 19 -5.33 -5.92 3.49
N ILE A 20 -4.65 -6.68 2.65
CA ILE A 20 -3.19 -6.72 2.56
C ILE A 20 -2.75 -5.90 1.36
N MET A 21 -1.81 -4.99 1.59
CA MET A 21 -1.25 -4.13 0.56
C MET A 21 0.19 -4.52 0.27
N GLY A 22 0.57 -4.58 -1.01
CA GLY A 22 1.91 -4.88 -1.48
C GLY A 22 2.45 -3.75 -2.35
N TRP A 23 3.59 -3.16 -1.96
CA TRP A 23 4.27 -2.10 -2.71
C TRP A 23 5.35 -2.71 -3.62
N GLY A 24 4.99 -2.93 -4.89
CA GLY A 24 5.94 -3.27 -5.96
C GLY A 24 6.63 -2.03 -6.53
N ASN A 25 7.54 -2.23 -7.48
CA ASN A 25 8.20 -1.11 -8.16
C ASN A 25 7.29 -0.44 -9.19
N LYS A 26 6.34 -1.19 -9.77
CA LYS A 26 5.44 -0.69 -10.83
C LYS A 26 4.03 -0.39 -10.32
N ALA A 27 3.61 -1.02 -9.23
CA ALA A 27 2.28 -0.87 -8.70
C ALA A 27 2.20 -1.11 -7.19
N ILE A 28 1.16 -0.56 -6.57
CA ILE A 28 0.69 -0.99 -5.26
C ILE A 28 -0.54 -1.87 -5.48
N GLU A 29 -0.48 -3.12 -5.04
CA GLU A 29 -1.61 -4.06 -5.08
C GLU A 29 -2.35 -4.07 -3.73
N ILE A 30 -3.67 -4.11 -3.78
CA ILE A 30 -4.56 -4.18 -2.61
C ILE A 30 -5.39 -5.44 -2.76
N ARG A 31 -5.33 -6.33 -1.77
CA ARG A 31 -6.03 -7.62 -1.80
C ARG A 31 -6.80 -7.86 -0.52
N SER A 32 -7.92 -8.56 -0.60
CA SER A 32 -8.64 -9.04 0.57
C SER A 32 -7.80 -10.07 1.31
N VAL A 33 -7.68 -9.95 2.64
CA VAL A 33 -6.98 -10.94 3.45
C VAL A 33 -7.75 -12.26 3.53
N GLU A 34 -9.07 -12.21 3.49
CA GLU A 34 -9.92 -13.38 3.62
C GLU A 34 -9.87 -14.25 2.36
N SER A 35 -10.05 -13.63 1.19
CA SER A 35 -10.20 -14.36 -0.07
C SER A 35 -8.96 -14.32 -0.97
N GLY A 36 -8.01 -13.43 -0.71
CA GLY A 36 -6.87 -13.16 -1.62
C GLY A 36 -7.25 -12.45 -2.91
N HIS A 37 -8.54 -12.09 -3.08
CA HIS A 37 -9.07 -11.37 -4.23
C HIS A 37 -8.36 -10.02 -4.42
N LEU A 38 -8.18 -9.60 -5.68
CA LEU A 38 -7.56 -8.33 -6.02
C LEU A 38 -8.61 -7.22 -5.95
N ASP A 39 -8.57 -6.43 -4.88
CA ASP A 39 -9.54 -5.36 -4.63
C ASP A 39 -9.15 -4.05 -5.35
N GLY A 40 -7.86 -3.85 -5.64
CA GLY A 40 -7.40 -2.67 -6.37
C GLY A 40 -5.92 -2.68 -6.72
N VAL A 41 -5.56 -1.85 -7.71
CA VAL A 41 -4.17 -1.64 -8.14
C VAL A 41 -3.92 -0.16 -8.42
N PHE A 42 -2.89 0.40 -7.80
CA PHE A 42 -2.40 1.74 -8.11
C PHE A 42 -1.11 1.66 -8.93
N MET A 43 -1.21 1.94 -10.23
CA MET A 43 -0.08 1.89 -11.16
C MET A 43 0.79 3.15 -11.08
N HIS A 44 2.10 2.97 -11.14
CA HIS A 44 3.06 4.09 -11.23
C HIS A 44 3.35 4.43 -12.70
N LYS A 45 3.47 5.73 -13.01
CA LYS A 45 3.89 6.18 -14.35
C LYS A 45 5.32 5.74 -14.71
N LYS A 46 6.18 5.59 -13.70
CA LYS A 46 7.56 5.12 -13.80
C LYS A 46 7.83 4.17 -12.65
N ALA A 47 8.72 3.20 -12.87
CA ALA A 47 9.15 2.32 -11.81
C ALA A 47 9.80 3.13 -10.67
N GLN A 48 9.30 2.96 -9.46
CA GLN A 48 9.81 3.63 -8.26
C GLN A 48 9.67 2.69 -7.07
N ARG A 49 10.74 2.57 -6.29
CA ARG A 49 10.69 1.77 -5.07
C ARG A 49 9.96 2.56 -3.99
N LEU A 50 8.80 2.07 -3.57
CA LEU A 50 8.04 2.64 -2.46
C LEU A 50 8.15 1.73 -1.24
N LYS A 51 8.08 2.31 -0.04
CA LYS A 51 8.10 1.57 1.22
C LYS A 51 6.94 2.01 2.09
N PHE A 52 6.19 1.03 2.58
CA PHE A 52 5.25 1.25 3.67
C PHE A 52 5.96 1.87 4.88
N LEU A 53 5.29 2.82 5.53
CA LEU A 53 5.75 3.40 6.80
C LEU A 53 4.82 3.02 7.93
N CYS A 54 3.56 3.44 7.86
CA CYS A 54 2.55 3.11 8.86
C CYS A 54 1.14 3.33 8.32
N GLU A 55 0.19 2.70 8.99
CA GLU A 55 -1.20 3.13 8.98
C GLU A 55 -1.44 3.98 10.23
N ARG A 56 -2.07 5.14 10.07
CA ARG A 56 -2.50 5.99 11.20
C ARG A 56 -3.79 6.70 10.83
N ASN A 57 -4.77 6.66 11.73
CA ASN A 57 -6.13 7.13 11.49
C ASN A 57 -6.73 6.43 10.26
N ASP A 58 -7.19 7.21 9.29
CA ASP A 58 -7.74 6.79 7.99
C ASP A 58 -6.67 6.81 6.89
N LYS A 59 -5.38 6.86 7.21
CA LYS A 59 -4.33 7.04 6.21
C LYS A 59 -3.27 5.95 6.26
N VAL A 60 -2.83 5.55 5.08
CA VAL A 60 -1.64 4.75 4.89
C VAL A 60 -0.53 5.64 4.37
N PHE A 61 0.54 5.78 5.16
CA PHE A 61 1.72 6.54 4.82
C PHE A 61 2.79 5.64 4.22
N PHE A 62 3.44 6.11 3.17
CA PHE A 62 4.52 5.41 2.49
C PHE A 62 5.52 6.41 1.91
N SER A 63 6.74 5.98 1.67
CA SER A 63 7.81 6.82 1.13
C SER A 63 8.38 6.29 -0.17
N SER A 64 8.92 7.19 -0.99
CA SER A 64 9.87 6.79 -2.02
C SER A 64 11.22 6.45 -1.41
N ALA A 65 11.77 5.30 -1.77
CA ALA A 65 13.09 4.86 -1.36
C ALA A 65 14.13 5.32 -2.38
N LYS A 66 14.60 6.57 -2.27
CA LYS A 66 15.70 7.10 -3.09
C LYS A 66 17.06 6.81 -2.44
N SER A 67 18.08 6.56 -3.25
CA SER A 67 19.48 6.61 -2.82
C SER A 67 19.90 8.08 -2.72
N GLY A 68 19.77 8.70 -1.54
CA GLY A 68 20.09 10.12 -1.31
C GLY A 68 19.33 10.74 -0.13
N SER A 69 19.51 12.04 0.14
CA SER A 69 19.02 12.71 1.37
C SER A 69 17.53 13.10 1.36
N SER A 70 16.84 13.08 0.22
CA SER A 70 15.41 13.42 0.15
C SER A 70 14.54 12.22 -0.23
N CYS A 71 13.59 11.89 0.65
CA CYS A 71 12.53 10.92 0.39
C CYS A 71 11.19 11.66 0.37
N GLN A 72 10.37 11.42 -0.66
CA GLN A 72 9.01 11.95 -0.69
C GLN A 72 8.09 11.04 0.13
N ILE A 73 7.26 11.66 0.97
CA ILE A 73 6.21 10.99 1.74
C ILE A 73 4.89 11.16 0.99
N TYR A 74 4.15 10.08 0.87
CA TYR A 74 2.82 10.02 0.28
C TYR A 74 1.85 9.47 1.32
N PHE A 75 0.57 9.70 1.08
CA PHE A 75 -0.49 9.03 1.82
C PHE A 75 -1.65 8.65 0.91
N MET A 76 -2.35 7.58 1.28
CA MET A 76 -3.65 7.20 0.72
C MET A 76 -4.69 7.24 1.83
N THR A 77 -5.87 7.76 1.53
CA THR A 77 -7.01 7.70 2.46
C THR A 77 -7.72 6.37 2.30
N LEU A 78 -7.97 5.71 3.43
CA LEU A 78 -8.74 4.48 3.55
C LEU A 78 -10.21 4.83 3.73
N ASN A 79 -11.08 4.14 3.00
CA ASN A 79 -12.51 4.24 3.22
C ASN A 79 -12.93 3.36 4.41
N LYS A 80 -12.66 3.83 5.64
CA LYS A 80 -13.09 3.16 6.88
C LYS A 80 -14.49 3.65 7.27
N PRO A 81 -15.55 2.84 7.14
CA PRO A 81 -16.86 3.23 7.63
C PRO A 81 -16.78 3.46 9.15
N GLY A 82 -17.24 4.63 9.61
CA GLY A 82 -17.34 4.97 11.03
C GLY A 82 -16.19 5.79 11.64
N MET A 83 -15.16 6.15 10.87
CA MET A 83 -14.15 7.12 11.35
C MET A 83 -14.48 8.51 10.82
N ALA A 84 -14.94 9.38 11.72
CA ALA A 84 -15.10 10.80 11.43
C ALA A 84 -13.74 11.42 11.08
N ASN A 85 -13.70 12.23 10.02
CA ASN A 85 -12.64 13.21 9.82
C ASN A 85 -12.77 14.23 10.95
N TRP A 86 -11.93 14.12 11.97
CA TRP A 86 -11.77 15.17 12.98
C TRP A 86 -10.83 16.24 12.46
#